data_AF-A0A1S7DQI0-F1
#
_entry.id   AF-A0A1S7DQI0-F1
#
_cell.length_a   1.000
_cell.length_b   1.000
_cell.length_c   1.000
_cell.angle_alpha   90.00
_cell.angle_beta   90.00
_cell.angle_gamma   90.00
#
_symmetry.space_group_name_H-M   'P 1'
#
loop_
_entity.id
_entity.type
_entity.pdbx_description
1 polymer ?
#
loop_
_entity_poly.entity_id
_entity_poly.type
_entity_poly.pdbx_seq_one_letter_code
_entity_poly.pdbx_strand_id
1 'polypeptide(L)'
;MQDLTGVDIDEIDNRYKEAYDERTILNRIANEKKARVIEIDDTYPTEKQDETKLLEELNSIDTHNSKIDYVEKGIAEKQELISEKEEEIKRLQAKIQELQSEIEKGNEFLSKNKKKNNKEQLQIEIAKVRENNKKYDERLQAERFNSEYQDALAKAQTQDELVKSIEQEKKEALESTNLPKGFEIKDGVLTFENYAISKDQLSSSRIYIASLKLASLQLGEVRTLHFDASYLDKNSLAEIEKWANENDLQLLIERPDFDGGEIEYKLLNQ
;
A
#
# COMPACT_ATOMS: atom_id res chain seq x y z
N MET A 1 135.90 -46.37 -102.15
CA MET A 1 135.27 -46.49 -103.48
C MET A 1 134.61 -45.14 -103.78
N GLN A 2 135.42 -44.19 -104.24
CA GLN A 2 135.02 -42.83 -104.58
C GLN A 2 135.47 -42.53 -106.02
N ASP A 3 135.13 -43.48 -106.89
CA ASP A 3 135.23 -43.38 -108.35
C ASP A 3 134.28 -44.44 -108.92
N LEU A 4 133.03 -44.06 -109.23
CA LEU A 4 132.25 -44.59 -110.38
C LEU A 4 130.80 -44.07 -110.54
N THR A 5 130.24 -43.17 -109.72
CA THR A 5 128.85 -42.68 -109.98
C THR A 5 128.59 -41.18 -109.93
N GLY A 6 129.52 -40.31 -109.51
CA GLY A 6 129.33 -38.85 -109.66
C GLY A 6 128.08 -38.27 -108.99
N VAL A 7 127.56 -38.92 -107.95
CA VAL A 7 126.43 -38.45 -107.16
C VAL A 7 126.83 -38.47 -105.69
N ASP A 8 126.72 -37.30 -105.06
CA ASP A 8 127.04 -37.08 -103.66
C ASP A 8 125.89 -37.62 -102.79
N ILE A 9 126.03 -38.86 -102.32
CA ILE A 9 124.99 -39.58 -101.57
C ILE A 9 124.65 -38.86 -100.26
N ASP A 10 125.61 -38.10 -99.70
CA ASP A 10 125.42 -37.34 -98.47
C ASP A 10 124.42 -36.18 -98.64
N GLU A 11 124.32 -35.59 -99.85
CA GLU A 11 123.33 -34.54 -100.14
C GLU A 11 121.91 -35.13 -100.21
N ILE A 12 121.77 -36.33 -100.79
CA ILE A 12 120.48 -37.02 -100.92
C ILE A 12 119.97 -37.48 -99.55
N ASP A 13 120.85 -38.03 -98.71
CA ASP A 13 120.48 -38.47 -97.36
C ASP A 13 120.11 -37.30 -96.45
N ASN A 14 120.79 -36.15 -96.58
CA ASN A 14 120.41 -34.93 -95.85
C ASN A 14 119.05 -34.39 -96.29
N ARG A 15 118.79 -34.32 -97.60
CA ARG A 15 117.48 -33.89 -98.13
C ARG A 15 116.37 -34.86 -97.74
N TYR A 16 116.65 -36.16 -97.72
CA TYR A 16 115.70 -37.16 -97.25
C TYR A 16 115.38 -36.99 -95.75
N LYS A 17 116.41 -36.78 -94.94
CA LYS A 17 116.26 -36.57 -93.50
C LYS A 17 115.48 -35.30 -93.18
N GLU A 18 115.80 -34.18 -93.84
CA GLU A 18 115.05 -32.92 -93.69
C GLU A 18 113.58 -33.10 -94.10
N ALA A 19 113.31 -33.72 -95.25
CA ALA A 19 111.94 -33.99 -95.68
C ALA A 19 111.19 -34.93 -94.74
N TYR A 20 111.88 -35.91 -94.15
CA TYR A 20 111.29 -36.86 -93.19
C TYR A 20 110.98 -36.19 -91.84
N ASP A 21 111.88 -35.36 -91.34
CA ASP A 21 111.70 -34.60 -90.09
C ASP A 21 110.59 -33.56 -90.26
N GLU A 22 110.57 -32.84 -91.39
CA GLU A 22 109.52 -31.88 -91.73
C GLU A 22 108.15 -32.56 -91.85
N ARG A 23 108.06 -33.71 -92.53
CA ARG A 23 106.82 -34.51 -92.59
C ARG A 23 106.36 -34.94 -91.21
N THR A 24 107.29 -35.33 -90.33
CA THR A 24 106.97 -35.79 -88.98
C THR A 24 106.43 -34.66 -88.11
N ILE A 25 107.02 -33.46 -88.21
CA ILE A 25 106.54 -32.24 -87.53
C ILE A 25 105.17 -31.84 -88.07
N LEU A 26 104.99 -31.78 -89.39
CA LEU A 26 103.72 -31.41 -90.02
C LEU A 26 102.61 -32.41 -89.67
N ASN A 27 102.90 -33.72 -89.63
CA ASN A 27 101.94 -34.73 -89.19
C ASN A 27 101.60 -34.62 -87.70
N ARG A 28 102.57 -34.28 -86.84
CA ARG A 28 102.31 -34.03 -85.42
C ARG A 28 101.40 -32.82 -85.24
N ILE A 29 101.67 -31.73 -85.94
CA ILE A 29 100.84 -30.51 -85.94
C ILE A 29 99.45 -30.82 -86.49
N ALA A 30 99.35 -31.57 -87.58
CA ALA A 30 98.08 -31.95 -88.17
C ALA A 30 97.23 -32.81 -87.22
N ASN A 31 97.83 -33.80 -86.54
CA ASN A 31 97.13 -34.61 -85.54
C ASN A 31 96.74 -33.83 -84.28
N GLU A 32 97.60 -32.94 -83.80
CA GLU A 32 97.29 -32.08 -82.66
C GLU A 32 96.15 -31.11 -82.99
N LYS A 33 96.13 -30.56 -84.21
CA LYS A 33 95.01 -29.75 -84.70
C LYS A 33 93.75 -30.57 -84.93
N LYS A 34 93.86 -31.78 -85.50
CA LYS A 34 92.74 -32.70 -85.72
C LYS A 34 92.08 -33.14 -84.41
N ALA A 35 92.86 -33.38 -83.36
CA ALA A 35 92.34 -33.70 -82.02
C ALA A 35 91.56 -32.54 -81.38
N ARG A 36 91.77 -31.30 -81.83
CA ARG A 36 91.05 -30.11 -81.39
C ARG A 36 89.86 -29.75 -82.28
N VAL A 37 89.63 -30.48 -83.37
CA VAL A 37 88.44 -30.30 -84.21
C VAL A 37 87.27 -30.91 -83.47
N ILE A 38 86.35 -30.05 -83.04
CA ILE A 38 85.02 -30.44 -82.60
C ILE A 38 84.16 -30.49 -83.87
N GLU A 39 83.42 -31.57 -84.10
CA GLU A 39 82.39 -31.59 -85.14
C GLU A 39 81.34 -30.55 -84.76
N ILE A 40 81.29 -29.46 -85.52
CA ILE A 40 80.24 -28.46 -85.42
C ILE A 40 79.11 -28.97 -86.30
N ASP A 41 77.91 -29.07 -85.73
CA ASP A 41 76.72 -29.36 -86.50
C ASP A 41 76.47 -28.17 -87.45
N ASP A 42 76.51 -28.41 -88.76
CA ASP A 42 76.32 -27.39 -89.79
C ASP A 42 74.92 -26.74 -89.74
N THR A 43 73.99 -27.27 -88.93
CA THR A 43 72.69 -26.65 -88.66
C THR A 43 72.76 -25.53 -87.61
N TYR A 44 73.89 -25.35 -86.92
CA TYR A 44 74.03 -24.31 -85.91
C TYR A 44 74.14 -22.91 -86.54
N PRO A 45 73.51 -21.88 -85.93
CA PRO A 45 73.63 -20.52 -86.42
C PRO A 45 75.09 -20.04 -86.40
N THR A 46 75.55 -19.47 -87.52
CA THR A 46 76.91 -18.90 -87.66
C THR A 46 77.02 -17.49 -87.08
N GLU A 47 75.90 -16.86 -86.76
CA GLU A 47 75.80 -15.54 -86.13
C GLU A 47 75.06 -15.65 -84.78
N LYS A 48 75.56 -14.93 -83.78
CA LYS A 48 74.90 -14.86 -82.47
C LYS A 48 73.55 -14.17 -82.63
N GLN A 49 72.47 -14.84 -82.26
CA GLN A 49 71.12 -14.27 -82.27
C GLN A 49 70.94 -13.32 -81.09
N ASP A 50 70.36 -12.15 -81.34
CA ASP A 50 70.06 -11.14 -80.32
C ASP A 50 68.64 -11.35 -79.76
N GLU A 51 68.56 -11.68 -78.48
CA GLU A 51 67.32 -11.99 -77.75
C GLU A 51 66.61 -10.74 -77.19
N THR A 52 67.21 -9.56 -77.29
CA THR A 52 66.74 -8.33 -76.63
C THR A 52 65.29 -7.99 -76.99
N LYS A 53 64.91 -8.11 -78.28
CA LYS A 53 63.54 -7.84 -78.75
C LYS A 53 62.51 -8.84 -78.20
N LEU A 54 62.88 -10.11 -78.07
CA LEU A 54 62.00 -11.14 -77.53
C LEU A 54 61.76 -10.94 -76.03
N LEU A 55 62.77 -10.47 -75.30
CA LEU A 55 62.63 -10.10 -73.89
C LEU A 55 61.76 -8.85 -73.71
N GLU A 56 61.87 -7.85 -74.58
CA GLU A 56 60.98 -6.68 -74.58
C GLU A 56 59.53 -7.06 -74.88
N GLU A 57 59.29 -7.94 -75.85
CA GLU A 57 57.96 -8.47 -76.17
C GLU A 57 57.38 -9.28 -75.00
N LEU A 58 58.19 -10.14 -74.37
CA LEU A 58 57.77 -10.92 -73.20
C LEU A 58 57.36 -10.01 -72.04
N ASN A 59 58.17 -9.00 -71.72
CA ASN A 59 57.83 -8.03 -70.66
C ASN A 59 56.54 -7.26 -70.99
N SER A 60 56.32 -6.88 -72.25
CA SER A 60 55.09 -6.23 -72.69
C SER A 60 53.87 -7.13 -72.47
N ILE A 61 53.96 -8.41 -72.85
CA ILE A 61 52.91 -9.40 -72.65
C ILE A 61 52.63 -9.60 -71.15
N ASP A 62 53.65 -9.74 -70.32
CA ASP A 62 53.48 -9.92 -68.88
C ASP A 62 52.80 -8.72 -68.22
N THR A 63 53.16 -7.50 -68.61
CA THR A 63 52.50 -6.29 -68.10
C THR A 63 51.05 -6.18 -68.59
N HIS A 64 50.74 -6.65 -69.79
CA HIS A 64 49.38 -6.67 -70.32
C HIS A 64 48.53 -7.71 -69.60
N ASN A 65 49.03 -8.95 -69.46
CA ASN A 65 48.34 -10.03 -68.76
C ASN A 65 48.10 -9.66 -67.29
N SER A 66 49.09 -9.07 -66.60
CA SER A 66 48.91 -8.60 -65.22
C SER A 66 47.77 -7.58 -65.08
N LYS A 67 47.57 -6.72 -66.09
CA LYS A 67 46.45 -5.77 -66.11
C LYS A 67 45.12 -6.47 -66.35
N ILE A 68 45.08 -7.47 -67.22
CA ILE A 68 43.89 -8.30 -67.45
C ILE A 68 43.50 -9.00 -66.14
N ASP A 69 44.44 -9.72 -65.51
CA ASP A 69 44.20 -10.45 -64.26
C ASP A 69 43.66 -9.53 -63.16
N TYR A 70 44.23 -8.32 -63.04
CA TYR A 70 43.75 -7.31 -62.10
C TYR A 70 42.30 -6.89 -62.39
N VAL A 71 41.95 -6.67 -63.65
CA VAL A 71 40.59 -6.29 -64.05
C VAL A 71 39.62 -7.46 -63.85
N GLU A 72 39.99 -8.68 -64.23
CA GLU A 72 39.16 -9.87 -64.05
C GLU A 72 38.85 -10.12 -62.57
N LYS A 73 39.86 -10.05 -61.72
CA LYS A 73 39.68 -10.13 -60.26
C LYS A 73 38.76 -9.01 -59.76
N GLY A 74 38.98 -7.78 -60.20
CA GLY A 74 38.16 -6.64 -59.83
C GLY A 74 36.72 -6.70 -60.38
N ILE A 75 36.44 -7.50 -61.41
CA ILE A 75 35.08 -7.78 -61.89
C ILE A 75 34.43 -8.83 -60.99
N ALA A 76 35.13 -9.93 -60.69
CA ALA A 76 34.64 -11.00 -59.83
C ALA A 76 34.27 -10.47 -58.42
N GLU A 77 35.14 -9.67 -57.81
CA GLU A 77 34.88 -9.04 -56.50
C GLU A 77 33.62 -8.15 -56.53
N LYS A 78 33.40 -7.40 -57.61
CA LYS A 78 32.21 -6.56 -57.76
C LYS A 78 30.95 -7.38 -58.00
N GLN A 79 31.04 -8.49 -58.73
CA GLN A 79 29.92 -9.41 -58.95
C GLN A 79 29.47 -10.07 -57.64
N GLU A 80 30.42 -10.47 -56.80
CA GLU A 80 30.14 -10.99 -55.46
C GLU A 80 29.43 -9.93 -54.60
N LEU A 81 29.95 -8.71 -54.56
CA LEU A 81 29.34 -7.60 -53.83
C LEU A 81 27.93 -7.26 -54.34
N ILE A 82 27.69 -7.31 -55.65
CA ILE A 82 26.35 -7.14 -56.22
C ILE A 82 25.40 -8.22 -55.69
N SER A 83 25.82 -9.48 -55.71
CA SER A 83 25.01 -10.60 -55.23
C SER A 83 24.67 -10.46 -53.73
N GLU A 84 25.63 -10.05 -52.91
CA GLU A 84 25.39 -9.76 -51.49
C GLU A 84 24.34 -8.64 -51.29
N LYS A 85 24.44 -7.57 -52.09
CA LYS A 85 23.51 -6.44 -52.01
C LYS A 85 22.11 -6.80 -52.51
N GLU A 86 22.00 -7.68 -53.50
CA GLU A 86 20.71 -8.20 -53.99
C GLU A 86 19.98 -9.01 -52.91
N GLU A 87 20.68 -9.88 -52.18
CA GLU A 87 20.09 -10.61 -51.05
C GLU A 87 19.70 -9.68 -49.90
N GLU A 88 20.49 -8.64 -49.63
CA GLU A 88 20.13 -7.62 -48.66
C GLU A 88 18.86 -6.85 -49.06
N ILE A 89 18.73 -6.46 -50.32
CA ILE A 89 17.51 -5.81 -50.86
C ILE A 89 16.30 -6.71 -50.67
N LYS A 90 16.42 -7.99 -51.00
CA LYS A 90 15.34 -8.97 -50.85
C LYS A 90 14.90 -9.13 -49.40
N ARG A 91 15.85 -9.18 -48.46
CA ARG A 91 15.56 -9.20 -47.01
C ARG A 91 14.81 -7.95 -46.56
N LEU A 92 15.25 -6.76 -47.01
CA LEU A 92 14.60 -5.50 -46.67
C LEU A 92 13.19 -5.40 -47.25
N GLN A 93 12.98 -5.88 -48.48
CA GLN A 93 11.65 -5.95 -49.11
C GLN A 93 10.70 -6.85 -48.31
N ALA A 94 11.15 -8.02 -47.85
CA ALA A 94 10.36 -8.89 -47.00
C ALA A 94 9.97 -8.20 -45.68
N LYS A 95 10.89 -7.43 -45.08
CA LYS A 95 10.61 -6.69 -43.85
C LYS A 95 9.58 -5.56 -44.06
N ILE A 96 9.64 -4.88 -45.20
CA ILE A 96 8.66 -3.86 -45.56
C ILE A 96 7.26 -4.49 -45.68
N GLN A 97 7.14 -5.65 -46.31
CA GLN A 97 5.85 -6.36 -46.44
C GLN A 97 5.29 -6.78 -45.08
N GLU A 98 6.13 -7.26 -44.17
CA GLU A 98 5.73 -7.60 -42.80
C GLU A 98 5.17 -6.37 -42.06
N LEU A 99 5.90 -5.25 -42.08
CA LEU A 99 5.48 -4.00 -41.43
C LEU A 99 4.20 -3.43 -42.06
N GLN A 100 4.03 -3.54 -43.37
CA GLN A 100 2.78 -3.16 -44.05
C GLN A 100 1.60 -4.00 -43.55
N SER A 101 1.78 -5.32 -43.38
CA SER A 101 0.74 -6.18 -42.81
C SER A 101 0.39 -5.81 -41.36
N GLU A 102 1.39 -5.43 -40.55
CA GLU A 102 1.14 -4.94 -39.18
C GLU A 102 0.36 -3.62 -39.16
N ILE A 103 0.71 -2.69 -40.06
CA ILE A 103 -0.02 -1.43 -40.23
C ILE A 103 -1.47 -1.68 -40.65
N GLU A 104 -1.70 -2.60 -41.58
CA GLU A 104 -3.06 -2.99 -42.01
C GLU A 104 -3.87 -3.56 -40.83
N LYS A 105 -3.30 -4.47 -40.04
CA LYS A 105 -3.94 -5.00 -38.82
C LYS A 105 -4.24 -3.89 -37.81
N GLY A 106 -3.29 -2.98 -37.60
CA GLY A 106 -3.47 -1.82 -36.72
C GLY A 106 -4.60 -0.91 -37.20
N ASN A 107 -4.67 -0.63 -38.50
CA ASN A 107 -5.74 0.16 -39.11
C ASN A 107 -7.09 -0.54 -39.02
N GLU A 108 -7.15 -1.86 -39.23
CA GLU A 108 -8.37 -2.64 -39.06
C GLU A 108 -8.87 -2.56 -37.62
N PHE A 109 -7.97 -2.72 -36.64
CA PHE A 109 -8.28 -2.56 -35.23
C PHE A 109 -8.82 -1.16 -34.92
N LEU A 110 -8.16 -0.11 -35.39
CA LEU A 110 -8.62 1.27 -35.22
C LEU A 110 -9.96 1.53 -35.90
N SER A 111 -10.22 0.91 -37.06
CA SER A 111 -11.49 1.04 -37.78
C SER A 111 -12.67 0.45 -37.01
N LYS A 112 -12.45 -0.67 -36.31
CA LYS A 112 -13.44 -1.35 -35.45
C LYS A 112 -13.58 -0.64 -34.10
N ASN A 113 -12.52 -0.02 -33.61
CA ASN A 113 -12.43 0.60 -32.28
C ASN A 113 -12.28 2.14 -32.36
N LYS A 114 -12.98 2.80 -33.28
CA LYS A 114 -12.86 4.26 -33.53
C LYS A 114 -13.21 5.12 -32.32
N LYS A 115 -14.11 4.65 -31.45
CA LYS A 115 -14.50 5.38 -30.25
C LYS A 115 -13.61 4.96 -29.10
N LYS A 116 -12.70 5.84 -28.71
CA LYS A 116 -12.08 5.75 -27.38
C LYS A 116 -13.19 5.86 -26.35
N ASN A 117 -13.24 4.93 -25.39
CA ASN A 117 -14.20 4.99 -24.31
C ASN A 117 -14.05 6.33 -23.58
N ASN A 118 -15.18 6.99 -23.32
CA ASN A 118 -15.22 8.30 -22.67
C ASN A 118 -15.05 8.12 -21.16
N LYS A 119 -13.79 7.97 -20.73
CA LYS A 119 -13.40 7.79 -19.33
C LYS A 119 -13.91 8.96 -18.47
N GLU A 120 -13.91 10.16 -19.03
CA GLU A 120 -14.32 11.39 -18.36
C GLU A 120 -15.81 11.34 -17.98
N GLN A 121 -16.68 10.87 -18.88
CA GLN A 121 -18.10 10.66 -18.57
C GLN A 121 -18.29 9.66 -17.43
N LEU A 122 -17.58 8.52 -17.45
CA LEU A 122 -17.69 7.50 -16.41
C LEU A 122 -17.20 8.04 -15.04
N GLN A 123 -16.15 8.86 -15.04
CA GLN A 123 -15.65 9.51 -13.83
C GLN A 123 -16.65 10.51 -13.23
N ILE A 124 -17.35 11.27 -14.09
CA ILE A 124 -18.42 12.19 -13.66
C ILE A 124 -19.58 11.39 -13.03
N GLU A 125 -19.98 10.27 -13.64
CA GLU A 125 -21.04 9.42 -13.10
C GLU A 125 -20.65 8.80 -11.75
N ILE A 126 -19.42 8.30 -11.61
CA ILE A 126 -18.91 7.77 -10.34
C ILE A 126 -18.91 8.85 -9.25
N ALA A 127 -18.50 10.07 -9.58
CA ALA A 127 -18.51 11.18 -8.62
C ALA A 127 -19.94 11.49 -8.14
N LYS A 128 -20.92 11.54 -9.05
CA LYS A 128 -22.34 11.74 -8.71
C LYS A 128 -22.88 10.62 -7.82
N VAL A 129 -22.58 9.36 -8.13
CA VAL A 129 -23.01 8.21 -7.32
C VAL A 129 -22.43 8.30 -5.92
N ARG A 130 -21.15 8.64 -5.77
CA ARG A 130 -20.50 8.81 -4.46
C ARG A 130 -21.15 9.93 -3.64
N GLU A 131 -21.46 11.05 -4.28
CA GLU A 131 -22.15 12.17 -3.62
C GLU A 131 -23.54 11.76 -3.14
N ASN A 132 -24.30 11.04 -3.98
CA ASN A 132 -25.63 10.54 -3.61
C ASN A 132 -25.57 9.53 -2.46
N ASN A 133 -24.60 8.62 -2.47
CA ASN A 133 -24.42 7.65 -1.38
C ASN A 133 -24.09 8.35 -0.07
N LYS A 134 -23.21 9.36 -0.08
CA LYS A 134 -22.91 10.16 1.11
C LYS A 134 -24.18 10.82 1.69
N LYS A 135 -25.01 11.43 0.83
CA LYS A 135 -26.29 12.03 1.24
C LYS A 135 -27.27 10.99 1.79
N TYR A 136 -27.29 9.79 1.22
CA TYR A 136 -28.11 8.69 1.72
C TYR A 136 -27.68 8.24 3.13
N ASP A 137 -26.38 8.09 3.36
CA ASP A 137 -25.83 7.71 4.66
C ASP A 137 -26.13 8.78 5.73
N GLU A 138 -25.96 10.07 5.39
CA GLU A 138 -26.33 11.20 6.25
C GLU A 138 -27.83 11.18 6.60
N ARG A 139 -28.70 10.87 5.63
CA ARG A 139 -30.15 10.73 5.87
C ARG A 139 -30.46 9.58 6.82
N LEU A 140 -29.87 8.42 6.60
CA LEU A 140 -30.10 7.24 7.45
C LEU A 140 -29.65 7.49 8.90
N GLN A 141 -28.52 8.18 9.06
CA GLN A 141 -28.04 8.58 10.38
C GLN A 141 -28.99 9.58 11.06
N ALA A 142 -29.50 10.57 10.31
CA ALA A 142 -30.47 11.53 10.82
C ALA A 142 -31.80 10.86 11.22
N GLU A 143 -32.31 9.93 10.41
CA GLU A 143 -33.51 9.14 10.71
C GLU A 143 -33.33 8.34 12.01
N ARG A 144 -32.17 7.69 12.18
CA ARG A 144 -31.84 6.96 13.40
C ARG A 144 -31.81 7.88 14.63
N PHE A 145 -31.10 9.01 14.58
CA PHE A 145 -31.04 9.94 15.69
C PHE A 145 -32.40 10.57 16.02
N ASN A 146 -33.22 10.84 15.01
CA ASN A 146 -34.57 11.33 15.24
C ASN A 146 -35.44 10.29 15.94
N SER A 147 -35.35 9.01 15.56
CA SER A 147 -36.04 7.93 16.27
C SER A 147 -35.58 7.81 17.73
N GLU A 148 -34.27 7.80 17.97
CA GLU A 148 -33.70 7.73 19.32
C GLU A 148 -34.13 8.95 20.18
N TYR A 149 -34.18 10.14 19.59
CA TYR A 149 -34.66 11.35 20.24
C TYR A 149 -36.14 11.27 20.61
N GLN A 150 -37.01 10.82 19.70
CA GLN A 150 -38.45 10.68 19.98
C GLN A 150 -38.71 9.64 21.08
N ASP A 151 -37.99 8.51 21.06
CA ASP A 151 -38.08 7.49 22.12
C ASP A 151 -37.63 8.04 23.48
N ALA A 152 -36.55 8.82 23.50
CA ALA A 152 -36.05 9.46 24.72
C ALA A 152 -37.04 10.51 25.24
N LEU A 153 -37.64 11.31 24.35
CA LEU A 153 -38.64 12.31 24.70
C LEU A 153 -39.89 11.66 25.31
N ALA A 154 -40.40 10.59 24.69
CA ALA A 154 -41.55 9.84 25.21
C ALA A 154 -41.26 9.28 26.61
N LYS A 155 -40.08 8.66 26.80
CA LYS A 155 -39.67 8.16 28.13
C LYS A 155 -39.56 9.28 29.16
N ALA A 156 -39.02 10.43 28.79
CA ALA A 156 -38.90 11.58 29.69
C ALA A 156 -40.28 12.10 30.11
N GLN A 157 -41.23 12.19 29.18
CA GLN A 157 -42.62 12.57 29.48
C GLN A 157 -43.30 11.58 30.43
N THR A 158 -43.18 10.27 30.17
CA THR A 158 -43.75 9.24 31.06
C THR A 158 -43.15 9.31 32.48
N GLN A 159 -41.84 9.57 32.59
CA GLN A 159 -41.19 9.71 33.90
C GLN A 159 -41.61 10.99 34.63
N ASP A 160 -41.79 12.10 33.90
CA ASP A 160 -42.29 13.36 34.48
C ASP A 160 -43.73 13.20 35.00
N GLU A 161 -44.59 12.51 34.26
CA GLU A 161 -45.94 12.15 34.71
C GLU A 161 -45.92 11.26 35.95
N LEU A 162 -45.01 10.26 35.99
CA LEU A 162 -44.85 9.39 37.15
C LEU A 162 -44.41 10.17 38.39
N VAL A 163 -43.42 11.05 38.26
CA VAL A 163 -42.95 11.91 39.37
C VAL A 163 -44.11 12.75 39.91
N LYS A 164 -44.87 13.41 39.03
CA LYS A 164 -46.06 14.19 39.44
C LYS A 164 -47.10 13.34 40.16
N SER A 165 -47.33 12.11 39.70
CA SER A 165 -48.29 11.19 40.35
C SER A 165 -47.83 10.77 41.75
N ILE A 166 -46.53 10.50 41.94
CA ILE A 166 -45.94 10.15 43.23
C ILE A 166 -45.98 11.34 44.20
N GLU A 167 -45.70 12.55 43.70
CA GLU A 167 -45.82 13.77 44.50
C GLU A 167 -47.26 14.01 44.96
N GLN A 168 -48.23 13.77 44.09
CA GLN A 168 -49.65 13.88 44.41
C GLN A 168 -50.09 12.80 45.41
N GLU A 169 -49.71 11.53 45.20
CA GLU A 169 -49.98 10.42 46.13
C GLU A 169 -49.39 10.71 47.52
N LYS A 170 -48.15 11.20 47.58
CA LYS A 170 -47.50 11.62 48.83
C LYS A 170 -48.29 12.72 49.52
N LYS A 171 -48.77 13.72 48.77
CA LYS A 171 -49.59 14.81 49.31
C LYS A 171 -50.92 14.29 49.86
N GLU A 172 -51.62 13.43 49.12
CA GLU A 172 -52.89 12.82 49.55
C GLU A 172 -52.72 11.90 50.77
N ALA A 173 -51.64 11.13 50.84
CA ALA A 173 -51.31 10.30 52.00
C ALA A 173 -51.07 11.15 53.27
N LEU A 174 -50.41 12.29 53.12
CA LEU A 174 -50.19 13.23 54.22
C LEU A 174 -51.49 13.94 54.65
N GLU A 175 -52.36 14.30 53.70
CA GLU A 175 -53.65 14.97 53.96
C GLU A 175 -54.70 14.00 54.55
N SER A 176 -54.66 12.72 54.19
CA SER A 176 -55.58 11.68 54.69
C SER A 176 -55.22 11.12 56.08
N THR A 177 -54.12 11.59 56.68
CA THR A 177 -53.74 11.15 58.02
C THR A 177 -54.69 11.78 59.04
N ASN A 178 -55.45 10.97 59.78
CA ASN A 178 -56.28 11.42 60.91
C ASN A 178 -55.40 11.89 62.08
N LEU A 179 -54.82 13.08 61.94
CA LEU A 179 -54.03 13.70 62.99
C LEU A 179 -54.97 14.27 64.07
N PRO A 180 -54.58 14.21 65.37
CA PRO A 180 -55.35 14.82 66.43
C PRO A 180 -55.49 16.33 66.21
N LYS A 181 -56.55 16.92 66.76
CA LYS A 181 -56.78 18.36 66.65
C LYS A 181 -55.57 19.16 67.16
N GLY A 182 -55.10 20.08 66.32
CA GLY A 182 -53.94 20.93 66.58
C GLY A 182 -52.65 20.48 65.87
N PHE A 183 -52.64 19.32 65.23
CA PHE A 183 -51.51 18.86 64.41
C PHE A 183 -51.72 19.18 62.93
N GLU A 184 -50.63 19.57 62.27
CA GLU A 184 -50.61 19.81 60.84
C GLU A 184 -49.23 19.44 60.28
N ILE A 185 -49.18 18.81 59.11
CA ILE A 185 -47.93 18.57 58.39
C ILE A 185 -47.78 19.66 57.34
N LYS A 186 -46.80 20.55 57.51
CA LYS A 186 -46.47 21.62 56.55
C LYS A 186 -45.05 21.39 56.02
N ASP A 187 -44.88 21.40 54.69
CA ASP A 187 -43.59 21.22 54.01
C ASP A 187 -42.79 19.98 54.48
N GLY A 188 -43.50 18.91 54.87
CA GLY A 188 -42.88 17.67 55.39
C GLY A 188 -42.48 17.72 56.86
N VAL A 189 -42.82 18.80 57.59
CA VAL A 189 -42.57 18.95 59.03
C VAL A 189 -43.88 18.85 59.80
N LEU A 190 -43.92 17.98 60.81
CA LEU A 190 -45.05 17.88 61.74
C LEU A 190 -45.03 19.06 62.72
N THR A 191 -46.12 19.82 62.76
CA THR A 191 -46.32 20.97 63.64
C THR A 191 -47.46 20.71 64.62
N PHE A 192 -47.40 21.36 65.78
CA PHE A 192 -48.46 21.39 66.78
C PHE A 192 -48.79 22.86 67.11
N GLU A 193 -50.05 23.26 66.95
CA GLU A 193 -50.53 24.64 67.15
C GLU A 193 -49.76 25.67 66.30
N ASN A 194 -49.36 25.30 65.07
CA ASN A 194 -48.52 26.07 64.13
C ASN A 194 -47.04 26.19 64.48
N TYR A 195 -46.54 25.48 65.50
CA TYR A 195 -45.12 25.48 65.87
C TYR A 195 -44.48 24.12 65.59
N ALA A 196 -43.21 24.11 65.20
CA ALA A 196 -42.46 22.88 65.08
C ALA A 196 -42.30 22.24 66.46
N ILE A 197 -42.46 20.91 66.55
CA ILE A 197 -42.35 20.17 67.82
C ILE A 197 -40.88 20.11 68.24
N SER A 198 -40.41 21.19 68.87
CA SER A 198 -39.02 21.39 69.29
C SER A 198 -38.98 22.21 70.58
N LYS A 199 -37.93 22.02 71.38
CA LYS A 199 -37.72 22.77 72.64
C LYS A 199 -37.52 24.27 72.43
N ASP A 200 -37.18 24.68 71.20
CA ASP A 200 -36.94 26.07 70.85
C ASP A 200 -38.22 26.85 70.53
N GLN A 201 -39.30 26.15 70.13
CA GLN A 201 -40.56 26.79 69.72
C GLN A 201 -41.75 26.47 70.62
N LEU A 202 -41.73 25.34 71.34
CA LEU A 202 -42.80 24.95 72.26
C LEU A 202 -42.28 24.83 73.70
N SER A 203 -43.13 25.21 74.65
CA SER A 203 -42.86 24.94 76.07
C SER A 203 -42.83 23.43 76.34
N SER A 204 -42.13 23.02 77.40
CA SER A 204 -42.06 21.59 77.76
C SER A 204 -43.46 20.99 77.92
N SER A 205 -44.39 21.69 78.59
CA SER A 205 -45.78 21.25 78.77
C SER A 205 -46.51 21.02 77.43
N ARG A 206 -46.33 21.91 76.43
CA ARG A 206 -46.95 21.76 75.10
C ARG A 206 -46.33 20.62 74.30
N ILE A 207 -45.02 20.40 74.41
CA ILE A 207 -44.36 19.23 73.80
C ILE A 207 -44.91 17.93 74.40
N TYR A 208 -45.13 17.90 75.72
CA TYR A 208 -45.73 16.75 76.40
C TYR A 208 -47.19 16.51 75.96
N ILE A 209 -48.02 17.56 75.90
CA ILE A 209 -49.40 17.48 75.37
C ILE A 209 -49.39 16.94 73.94
N ALA A 210 -48.49 17.46 73.09
CA ALA A 210 -48.37 17.02 71.72
C ALA A 210 -47.98 15.52 71.64
N SER A 211 -46.97 15.12 72.41
CA SER A 211 -46.49 13.74 72.45
C SER A 211 -47.58 12.77 72.89
N LEU A 212 -48.38 13.15 73.90
CA LEU A 212 -49.51 12.36 74.39
C LEU A 212 -50.59 12.18 73.33
N LYS A 213 -50.95 13.26 72.64
CA LYS A 213 -51.94 13.23 71.55
C LYS A 213 -51.46 12.33 70.40
N LEU A 214 -50.19 12.40 70.01
CA LEU A 214 -49.64 11.50 68.98
C LEU A 214 -49.59 10.04 69.43
N ALA A 215 -49.21 9.77 70.69
CA ALA A 215 -49.18 8.42 71.24
C ALA A 215 -50.58 7.77 71.23
N SER A 216 -51.64 8.57 71.40
CA SER A 216 -53.03 8.08 71.36
C SER A 216 -53.43 7.46 70.02
N LEU A 217 -52.81 7.86 68.91
CA LEU A 217 -53.06 7.29 67.59
C LEU A 217 -52.60 5.84 67.44
N GLN A 218 -51.70 5.39 68.31
CA GLN A 218 -51.13 4.04 68.29
C GLN A 218 -51.82 3.11 69.31
N LEU A 219 -52.83 3.59 70.04
CA LEU A 219 -53.57 2.78 71.00
C LEU A 219 -54.50 1.81 70.27
N GLY A 220 -54.47 0.55 70.71
CA GLY A 220 -55.41 -0.49 70.27
C GLY A 220 -56.72 -0.45 71.06
N GLU A 221 -57.34 -1.61 71.27
CA GLU A 221 -58.63 -1.73 71.98
C GLU A 221 -58.58 -1.24 73.43
N VAL A 222 -57.42 -1.32 74.09
CA VAL A 222 -57.21 -0.82 75.45
C VAL A 222 -56.69 0.61 75.38
N ARG A 223 -57.56 1.57 75.70
CA ARG A 223 -57.32 3.01 75.50
C ARG A 223 -56.76 3.71 76.74
N THR A 224 -55.75 3.10 77.36
CA THR A 224 -55.13 3.62 78.58
C THR A 224 -53.76 4.24 78.27
N LEU A 225 -53.52 5.45 78.78
CA LEU A 225 -52.25 6.16 78.68
C LEU A 225 -51.69 6.44 80.07
N HIS A 226 -50.46 5.98 80.31
CA HIS A 226 -49.68 6.38 81.47
C HIS A 226 -48.75 7.52 81.11
N PHE A 227 -48.76 8.61 81.87
CA PHE A 227 -47.83 9.71 81.65
C PHE A 227 -47.51 10.51 82.92
N ASP A 228 -46.27 11.01 82.96
CA ASP A 228 -45.76 11.89 84.01
C ASP A 228 -46.26 13.33 83.78
N ALA A 229 -47.06 13.83 84.72
CA ALA A 229 -47.66 15.15 84.69
C ALA A 229 -46.84 16.20 85.46
N SER A 230 -45.60 15.88 85.90
CA SER A 230 -44.73 16.80 86.66
C SER A 230 -44.43 18.11 85.93
N TYR A 231 -44.49 18.11 84.59
CA TYR A 231 -44.24 19.28 83.75
C TYR A 231 -45.51 20.05 83.35
N LEU A 232 -46.68 19.69 83.89
CA LEU A 232 -47.95 20.32 83.55
C LEU A 232 -48.42 21.24 84.68
N ASP A 233 -48.79 22.47 84.31
CA ASP A 233 -49.54 23.34 85.21
C ASP A 233 -51.01 22.90 85.31
N LYS A 234 -51.72 23.42 86.31
CA LYS A 234 -53.12 23.07 86.60
C LYS A 234 -54.06 23.27 85.39
N ASN A 235 -53.82 24.28 84.55
CA ASN A 235 -54.67 24.54 83.39
C ASN A 235 -54.36 23.56 82.25
N SER A 236 -53.07 23.28 82.01
CA SER A 236 -52.64 22.27 81.02
C SER A 236 -53.13 20.85 81.37
N LEU A 237 -53.14 20.50 82.65
CA LEU A 237 -53.67 19.21 83.12
C LEU A 237 -55.19 19.12 82.89
N ALA A 238 -55.95 20.16 83.24
CA ALA A 238 -57.39 20.21 82.99
C ALA A 238 -57.73 20.16 81.49
N GLU A 239 -56.90 20.76 80.63
CA GLU A 239 -57.02 20.66 79.17
C GLU A 239 -56.85 19.21 78.69
N ILE A 240 -55.85 18.49 79.22
CA ILE A 240 -55.59 17.08 78.88
C ILE A 240 -56.70 16.17 79.40
N GLU A 241 -57.17 16.36 80.63
CA GLU A 241 -58.27 15.58 81.20
C GLU A 241 -59.54 15.72 80.36
N LYS A 242 -59.87 16.96 79.98
CA LYS A 242 -61.01 17.23 79.09
C LYS A 242 -60.84 16.55 77.74
N TRP A 243 -59.67 16.68 77.12
CA TRP A 243 -59.37 16.04 75.83
C TRP A 243 -59.45 14.51 75.91
N ALA A 244 -58.90 13.89 76.95
CA ALA A 244 -58.94 12.44 77.14
C ALA A 244 -60.36 11.92 77.31
N ASN A 245 -61.20 12.63 78.08
CA ASN A 245 -62.62 12.32 78.21
C ASN A 245 -63.37 12.43 76.87
N GLU A 246 -63.12 13.50 76.10
CA GLU A 246 -63.70 13.68 74.76
C GLU A 246 -63.27 12.60 73.77
N ASN A 247 -62.15 11.92 74.03
CA ASN A 247 -61.59 10.90 73.16
C ASN A 247 -61.71 9.49 73.73
N ASP A 248 -62.44 9.27 74.83
CA ASP A 248 -62.60 7.95 75.47
C ASP A 248 -61.25 7.29 75.80
N LEU A 249 -60.39 8.05 76.47
CA LEU A 249 -59.06 7.63 76.92
C LEU A 249 -59.01 7.63 78.45
N GLN A 250 -58.44 6.56 79.01
CA GLN A 250 -58.16 6.47 80.43
C GLN A 250 -56.74 6.98 80.72
N LEU A 251 -56.62 7.97 81.59
CA LEU A 251 -55.32 8.54 81.97
C LEU A 251 -54.86 7.98 83.32
N LEU A 252 -53.63 7.46 83.35
CA LEU A 252 -52.88 7.16 84.57
C LEU A 252 -51.82 8.23 84.72
N ILE A 253 -52.06 9.18 85.62
CA ILE A 253 -51.15 10.31 85.84
C ILE A 253 -50.28 10.09 87.06
N GLU A 254 -48.98 10.34 86.89
CA GLU A 254 -48.02 10.47 87.99
C GLU A 254 -47.73 11.95 88.19
N ARG A 255 -47.84 12.46 89.43
CA ARG A 255 -47.49 13.85 89.74
C ARG A 255 -46.98 13.99 91.18
N PRO A 256 -46.05 14.93 91.43
CA PRO A 256 -45.74 15.37 92.79
C PRO A 256 -46.93 16.12 93.38
N ASP A 257 -47.16 15.98 94.68
CA ASP A 257 -48.19 16.75 95.37
C ASP A 257 -47.82 18.25 95.36
N PHE A 258 -48.73 19.08 94.86
CA PHE A 258 -48.54 20.54 94.79
C PHE A 258 -48.45 21.18 96.19
N ASP A 259 -48.98 20.50 97.22
CA ASP A 259 -49.02 20.96 98.61
C ASP A 259 -48.01 20.21 99.54
N GLY A 260 -47.13 19.36 98.99
CA GLY A 260 -45.98 18.79 99.71
C GLY A 260 -46.15 17.42 100.39
N GLY A 261 -47.10 16.58 99.97
CA GLY A 261 -47.28 15.18 100.39
C GLY A 261 -46.70 14.10 99.45
N GLU A 262 -46.87 12.82 99.85
CA GLU A 262 -46.43 11.62 99.11
C GLU A 262 -47.09 11.47 97.72
N ILE A 263 -46.48 10.67 96.83
CA ILE A 263 -46.98 10.42 95.46
C ILE A 263 -48.36 9.75 95.51
N GLU A 264 -49.36 10.37 94.89
CA GLU A 264 -50.72 9.85 94.78
C GLU A 264 -51.04 9.36 93.36
N TYR A 265 -51.46 8.09 93.22
CA TYR A 265 -52.07 7.59 92.00
C TYR A 265 -53.57 7.90 91.99
N LYS A 266 -54.03 8.70 91.02
CA LYS A 266 -55.45 9.00 90.83
C LYS A 266 -55.95 8.42 89.52
N LEU A 267 -56.94 7.54 89.63
CA LEU A 267 -57.80 7.15 88.52
C LEU A 267 -58.84 8.24 88.31
N LEU A 268 -58.71 8.99 87.22
CA LEU A 268 -59.66 10.03 86.86
C LEU A 268 -60.79 9.40 86.03
N ASN A 269 -61.79 8.89 86.75
CA ASN A 269 -63.14 8.40 86.36
C ASN A 269 -63.32 7.25 85.34
N GLN A 270 -64.45 6.55 85.58
CA GLN A 270 -65.23 5.69 84.68
C GLN A 270 -66.14 6.53 83.78
#